data_AF-A0A419HG58-F1
#
_entry.id   AF-A0A419HG58-F1
#
_cell.length_a   1.000
_cell.length_b   1.000
_cell.length_c   1.000
_cell.angle_alpha   90.00
_cell.angle_beta   90.00
_cell.angle_gamma   90.00
#
_symmetry.space_group_name_H-M   'P 1'
#
loop_
_entity.id
_entity.type
_entity.pdbx_description
1 polymer ?
#
loop_
_entity_poly.entity_id
_entity_poly.type
_entity_poly.pdbx_seq_one_letter_code
_entity_poly.pdbx_strand_id
1 'polypeptide(L)'
;MPILGAVLLVLLFLGGSGLVLFRVIRAWRDPDRFDGDRVFARYPSPDPIRERAYARGELPVAIGFFWLGLSVTGMVLIDDVRQPLWLIVPILLGCVALPVGWGIQWIIAHYGRPRFLIPPHSRDDLPLSQIGDTWDRLPPELEVHFDPEPPLPREPEPPKIFRRRSAATVVLERSRSGWRDLVRAYAVEIDGERRGWIRRGQTREFPVMPGEHVIRMRIRTGSFTSPARSFTAGTGDRIMFRCAPGTGDPQHAFRNPGNYLRLERDD
;
A
#
# COMPACT_ATOMS: atom_id res chain seq x y z
N MET A 1 36.91 21.93 -19.56
CA MET A 1 36.08 20.74 -19.84
C MET A 1 35.51 20.00 -18.61
N PRO A 2 36.08 19.99 -17.39
CA PRO A 2 35.57 19.12 -16.30
C PRO A 2 34.19 19.53 -15.76
N ILE A 3 33.86 20.83 -15.83
CA ILE A 3 32.57 21.37 -15.37
C ILE A 3 31.39 20.79 -16.16
N LEU A 4 31.54 20.62 -17.48
CA LEU A 4 30.46 20.10 -18.33
C LEU A 4 30.14 18.63 -18.00
N GLY A 5 31.18 17.83 -17.70
CA GLY A 5 31.02 16.43 -17.30
C GLY A 5 30.31 16.30 -15.94
N ALA A 6 30.67 17.13 -14.97
CA ALA A 6 30.01 17.14 -13.66
C ALA A 6 28.52 17.53 -13.75
N VAL A 7 28.20 18.57 -14.53
CA VAL A 7 26.81 19.00 -14.75
C VAL A 7 25.98 17.91 -15.42
N LEU A 8 26.52 17.24 -16.45
CA LEU A 8 25.83 16.15 -17.13
C LEU A 8 25.53 14.98 -16.18
N LEU A 9 26.47 14.63 -15.31
CA LEU A 9 26.32 13.54 -14.34
C LEU A 9 25.25 13.85 -13.28
N VAL A 10 25.18 15.10 -12.80
CA VAL A 10 24.11 15.57 -11.91
C VAL A 10 22.74 15.53 -12.59
N LEU A 11 22.66 15.97 -13.85
CA LEU A 11 21.40 15.94 -14.61
C LEU A 11 20.91 14.50 -14.86
N LEU A 12 21.81 13.57 -15.18
CA LEU A 12 21.47 12.16 -15.34
C LEU A 12 20.98 11.55 -14.02
N PHE A 13 21.61 11.89 -12.89
CA PHE A 13 21.18 11.44 -11.57
C PHE A 13 19.79 11.99 -11.21
N LEU A 14 19.58 13.30 -11.38
CA LEU A 14 18.28 13.94 -11.14
C LEU A 14 17.18 13.40 -12.06
N GLY A 15 17.50 13.14 -13.34
CA GLY A 15 16.59 12.53 -14.30
C GLY A 15 16.21 11.10 -13.93
N GLY A 16 17.19 10.28 -13.53
CA GLY A 16 16.96 8.92 -13.06
C GLY A 16 16.11 8.87 -11.78
N SER A 17 16.46 9.67 -10.77
CA SER A 17 15.68 9.79 -9.53
C SER A 17 14.27 10.32 -9.78
N GLY A 18 14.12 11.31 -10.67
CA GLY A 18 12.83 11.87 -11.08
C GLY A 18 11.94 10.83 -11.77
N LEU A 19 12.50 9.99 -12.64
CA LEU A 19 11.77 8.90 -13.30
C LEU A 19 11.30 7.83 -12.31
N VAL A 20 12.15 7.44 -11.35
CA VAL A 20 11.78 6.50 -10.27
C VAL A 20 10.67 7.09 -9.42
N LEU A 21 10.81 8.34 -8.99
CA LEU A 21 9.78 9.04 -8.22
C LEU A 21 8.46 9.14 -9.00
N PHE A 22 8.52 9.47 -10.30
CA PHE A 22 7.35 9.51 -11.17
C PHE A 22 6.67 8.14 -11.30
N ARG A 23 7.45 7.06 -11.43
CA ARG A 23 6.92 5.69 -11.45
C ARG A 23 6.26 5.31 -10.13
N VAL A 24 6.85 5.68 -9.00
CA VAL A 24 6.26 5.47 -7.66
C VAL A 24 4.95 6.26 -7.54
N ILE A 25 4.95 7.55 -7.88
CA ILE A 25 3.75 8.40 -7.86
C ILE A 25 2.65 7.85 -8.78
N ARG A 26 3.02 7.37 -9.98
CA ARG A 26 2.07 6.80 -10.94
C ARG A 26 1.48 5.47 -10.45
N ALA A 27 2.31 4.57 -9.92
CA ALA A 27 1.86 3.33 -9.30
C ALA A 27 0.94 3.59 -8.10
N TRP A 28 1.18 4.68 -7.37
CA TRP A 28 0.31 5.14 -6.28
C TRP A 28 -1.02 5.72 -6.75
N ARG A 29 -1.05 6.38 -7.91
CA ARG A 29 -2.25 7.02 -8.44
C ARG A 29 -3.26 6.02 -9.00
N ASP A 30 -2.79 4.86 -9.46
CA ASP A 30 -3.61 3.81 -10.06
C ASP A 30 -3.16 2.41 -9.61
N PRO A 31 -3.38 2.05 -8.33
CA PRO A 31 -2.97 0.76 -7.80
C PRO A 31 -3.79 -0.41 -8.36
N ASP A 32 -4.96 -0.17 -8.96
CA ASP A 32 -5.75 -1.25 -9.59
C ASP A 32 -5.16 -1.68 -10.94
N ARG A 33 -4.42 -0.80 -11.62
CA ARG A 33 -3.62 -1.16 -12.81
C ARG A 33 -2.42 -2.06 -12.47
N PHE A 34 -2.08 -2.16 -11.18
CA PHE A 34 -1.10 -3.08 -10.63
C PHE A 34 -1.82 -4.12 -9.77
N ASP A 35 -2.36 -5.14 -10.44
CA ASP A 35 -3.20 -6.20 -9.91
C ASP A 35 -2.91 -6.63 -8.45
N GLY A 36 -3.88 -6.38 -7.55
CA GLY A 36 -3.97 -6.97 -6.21
C GLY A 36 -3.23 -6.24 -5.09
N ASP A 37 -3.34 -6.79 -3.87
CA ASP A 37 -2.71 -6.35 -2.62
C ASP A 37 -1.15 -6.41 -2.62
N ARG A 38 -0.54 -6.18 -3.78
CA ARG A 38 0.79 -6.63 -4.17
C ARG A 38 1.78 -5.50 -4.41
N VAL A 39 1.39 -4.23 -4.44
CA VAL A 39 2.37 -3.15 -4.76
C VAL A 39 3.36 -2.92 -3.61
N PHE A 40 2.88 -3.02 -2.37
CA PHE A 40 3.67 -2.89 -1.16
C PHE A 40 3.48 -4.14 -0.33
N ALA A 41 4.53 -4.95 -0.19
CA ALA A 41 4.48 -6.05 0.76
C ALA A 41 4.73 -5.46 2.15
N ARG A 42 3.77 -5.61 3.05
CA ARG A 42 4.07 -5.58 4.48
C ARG A 42 4.60 -6.96 4.81
N TYR A 43 5.84 -7.04 5.27
CA TYR A 43 6.35 -8.27 5.87
C TYR A 43 5.44 -8.61 7.05
N PRO A 44 4.65 -9.70 7.01
CA PRO A 44 3.98 -10.19 8.20
C PRO A 44 5.00 -11.09 8.91
N SER A 45 6.07 -10.49 9.45
CA SER A 45 6.91 -11.21 10.39
C SER A 45 6.16 -11.24 11.72
N PRO A 46 5.79 -12.42 12.26
CA PRO A 46 5.23 -12.51 13.61
C PRO A 46 6.24 -12.09 14.68
N ASP A 47 7.52 -11.92 14.30
CA ASP A 47 8.60 -11.50 15.18
C ASP A 47 8.90 -9.98 15.02
N PRO A 48 8.49 -9.14 15.99
CA PRO A 48 8.74 -7.69 15.98
C PRO A 48 10.23 -7.33 16.16
N ILE A 49 11.09 -8.28 16.58
CA ILE A 49 12.52 -8.05 16.73
C ILE A 49 13.20 -8.05 15.36
N ARG A 50 12.80 -8.95 14.45
CA ARG A 50 13.28 -8.98 13.07
C ARG A 50 12.83 -7.75 12.28
N GLU A 51 11.60 -7.29 12.47
CA GLU A 51 11.09 -6.07 11.84
C GLU A 51 11.92 -4.83 12.23
N ARG A 52 12.30 -4.73 13.51
CA ARG A 52 13.19 -3.67 14.02
C ARG A 52 14.64 -3.83 13.54
N ALA A 53 15.15 -5.04 13.41
CA ALA A 53 16.50 -5.30 12.91
C ALA A 53 16.65 -4.91 11.43
N TYR A 54 15.64 -5.18 10.60
CA TYR A 54 15.62 -4.77 9.19
C TYR A 54 15.45 -3.26 9.00
N ALA A 55 14.63 -2.60 9.84
CA ALA A 55 14.56 -1.13 9.86
C ALA A 55 15.89 -0.48 10.30
N ARG A 56 16.65 -1.14 11.19
CA ARG A 56 17.99 -0.68 11.61
C ARG A 56 19.08 -0.91 10.56
N GLY A 57 18.93 -1.87 9.64
CA GLY A 57 19.88 -2.09 8.54
C GLY A 57 19.88 -1.00 7.46
N GLU A 58 18.81 -0.20 7.37
CA GLU A 58 18.67 0.82 6.31
C GLU A 58 19.31 2.18 6.66
N LEU A 59 19.38 2.52 7.94
CA LEU A 59 20.02 3.75 8.42
C LEU A 59 21.53 3.79 8.09
N PRO A 60 22.32 2.71 8.28
CA PRO A 60 23.71 2.64 7.85
C PRO A 60 23.89 2.78 6.34
N VAL A 61 22.95 2.30 5.53
CA VAL A 61 23.03 2.39 4.05
C VAL A 61 22.79 3.83 3.60
N ALA A 62 21.80 4.53 4.16
CA ALA A 62 21.56 5.94 3.88
C ALA A 62 22.73 6.83 4.34
N ILE A 63 23.28 6.55 5.53
CA ILE A 63 24.48 7.20 6.05
C ILE A 63 25.68 6.90 5.14
N GLY A 64 25.82 5.67 4.66
CA GLY A 64 26.89 5.25 3.75
C GLY A 64 26.84 5.97 2.41
N PHE A 65 25.67 6.10 1.77
CA PHE A 65 25.53 6.87 0.53
C PHE A 65 25.79 8.36 0.72
N PHE A 66 25.40 8.93 1.87
CA PHE A 66 25.70 10.31 2.23
C PHE A 66 27.22 10.52 2.35
N TRP A 67 27.92 9.67 3.11
CA TRP A 67 29.37 9.75 3.27
C TRP A 67 30.14 9.45 2.00
N LEU A 68 29.68 8.51 1.17
CA LEU A 68 30.27 8.22 -0.14
C LEU A 68 30.16 9.44 -1.07
N GLY A 69 28.99 10.08 -1.11
CA GLY A 69 28.80 11.33 -1.86
C GLY A 69 29.74 12.45 -1.37
N LEU A 70 29.88 12.58 -0.05
CA LEU A 70 30.78 13.57 0.57
C LEU A 70 32.26 13.28 0.26
N SER A 71 32.65 12.00 0.22
CA SER A 71 34.03 11.54 0.00
C SER A 71 34.44 11.65 -1.46
N VAL A 72 33.57 11.27 -2.41
CA VAL A 72 33.82 11.43 -3.84
C VAL A 72 33.88 12.91 -4.22
N THR A 73 33.04 13.75 -3.62
CA THR A 73 33.08 15.20 -3.85
C THR A 73 34.33 15.82 -3.22
N GLY A 74 34.75 15.36 -2.04
CA GLY A 74 35.98 15.82 -1.39
C GLY A 74 37.25 15.44 -2.16
N MET A 75 37.36 14.20 -2.66
CA MET A 75 38.57 13.72 -3.35
C MET A 75 38.80 14.35 -4.72
N VAL A 76 37.76 14.76 -5.45
CA VAL A 76 37.90 15.40 -6.77
C VAL A 76 38.33 16.88 -6.65
N LEU A 77 38.34 17.46 -5.45
CA LEU A 77 38.42 18.92 -5.24
C LEU A 77 39.60 19.40 -4.38
N ILE A 78 40.53 18.54 -3.99
CA ILE A 78 41.61 18.90 -3.03
C ILE A 78 42.82 19.61 -3.65
N ASP A 79 43.01 19.62 -4.97
CA ASP A 79 44.25 20.20 -5.54
C ASP A 79 44.24 21.73 -5.69
N ASP A 80 43.11 22.45 -5.54
CA ASP A 80 43.11 23.93 -5.58
C ASP A 80 41.98 24.57 -4.74
N VAL A 81 42.15 24.57 -3.41
CA VAL A 81 41.18 25.03 -2.40
C VAL A 81 41.17 26.57 -2.24
N ARG A 82 41.25 27.34 -3.34
CA ARG A 82 41.27 28.82 -3.26
C ARG A 82 39.95 29.52 -3.54
N GLN A 83 38.91 28.83 -4.02
CA GLN A 83 37.63 29.45 -4.34
C GLN A 83 36.48 28.95 -3.43
N PRO A 84 35.78 29.83 -2.69
CA PRO A 84 34.72 29.44 -1.74
C PRO A 84 33.47 28.86 -2.42
N LEU A 85 33.28 29.09 -3.73
CA LEU A 85 32.18 28.53 -4.52
C LEU A 85 32.17 26.99 -4.54
N TRP A 86 33.33 26.35 -4.35
CA TRP A 86 33.43 24.89 -4.34
C TRP A 86 32.84 24.23 -3.09
N LEU A 87 32.67 24.98 -2.00
CA LEU A 87 31.97 24.50 -0.80
C LEU A 87 30.45 24.54 -0.95
N ILE A 88 29.93 25.42 -1.81
CA ILE A 88 28.49 25.63 -1.98
C ILE A 88 27.85 24.42 -2.68
N VAL A 89 28.52 23.85 -3.67
CA VAL A 89 28.01 22.70 -4.45
C VAL A 89 27.73 21.46 -3.58
N PRO A 90 28.66 20.93 -2.76
CA PRO A 90 28.38 19.79 -1.89
C PRO A 90 27.33 20.09 -0.83
N ILE A 91 27.29 21.32 -0.29
CA ILE A 91 26.26 21.74 0.67
C ILE A 91 24.88 21.67 0.02
N LEU A 92 24.71 22.25 -1.17
CA LEU A 92 23.45 22.19 -1.90
C LEU A 92 23.06 20.75 -2.26
N LEU A 93 24.02 19.92 -2.67
CA LEU A 93 23.76 18.51 -2.95
C LEU A 93 23.28 17.76 -1.70
N GLY A 94 23.93 17.99 -0.55
CA GLY A 94 23.53 17.44 0.74
C GLY A 94 22.15 17.92 1.19
N CYS A 95 21.85 19.21 1.02
CA CYS A 95 20.55 19.80 1.33
C CYS A 95 19.41 19.21 0.49
N VAL A 96 19.67 18.68 -0.70
CA VAL A 96 18.67 17.99 -1.54
C VAL A 96 18.63 16.49 -1.24
N ALA A 97 19.79 15.83 -1.12
CA ALA A 97 19.88 14.39 -0.95
C ALA A 97 19.32 13.92 0.40
N LEU A 98 19.57 14.65 1.48
CA LEU A 98 19.08 14.31 2.83
C LEU A 98 17.55 14.25 2.93
N PRO A 99 16.79 15.30 2.53
CA PRO A 99 15.33 15.25 2.61
C PRO A 99 14.72 14.24 1.64
N VAL A 100 15.34 13.99 0.47
CA VAL A 100 14.88 12.93 -0.45
C VAL A 100 15.06 11.54 0.18
N GLY A 101 16.24 11.25 0.74
CA GLY A 101 16.51 10.00 1.43
C GLY A 101 15.59 9.80 2.64
N TRP A 102 15.40 10.85 3.44
CA TRP A 102 14.49 10.84 4.57
C TRP A 102 13.03 10.62 4.14
N GLY A 103 12.59 11.27 3.06
CA GLY A 103 11.26 11.09 2.48
C GLY A 103 11.02 9.66 2.00
N ILE A 104 11.97 9.06 1.30
CA ILE A 104 11.90 7.65 0.86
C ILE A 104 11.78 6.71 2.07
N GLN A 105 12.59 6.94 3.11
CA GLN A 105 12.55 6.14 4.36
C GLN A 105 11.23 6.28 5.12
N TRP A 106 10.74 7.52 5.27
CA TRP A 106 9.45 7.80 5.90
C TRP A 106 8.30 7.10 5.15
N ILE A 107 8.36 7.10 3.81
CA ILE A 107 7.40 6.40 2.94
C ILE A 107 7.49 4.88 3.17
N ILE A 108 8.68 4.28 3.17
CA ILE A 108 8.86 2.84 3.43
C ILE A 108 8.29 2.46 4.80
N ALA A 109 8.56 3.26 5.83
CA ALA A 109 8.08 3.00 7.19
C ALA A 109 6.54 3.05 7.30
N HIS A 110 5.88 3.99 6.62
CA HIS A 110 4.43 4.15 6.72
C HIS A 110 3.63 3.27 5.77
N TYR A 111 4.16 3.04 4.57
CA TYR A 111 3.43 2.39 3.47
C TYR A 111 3.97 0.98 3.14
N GLY A 112 5.12 0.60 3.66
CA GLY A 112 5.80 -0.66 3.36
C GLY A 112 6.79 -0.54 2.19
N ARG A 113 7.54 -1.61 1.92
CA ARG A 113 8.52 -1.63 0.82
C ARG A 113 7.83 -1.85 -0.52
N PRO A 114 8.20 -1.10 -1.57
CA PRO A 114 7.78 -1.43 -2.92
C PRO A 114 8.22 -2.85 -3.27
N ARG A 115 7.30 -3.69 -3.73
CA ARG A 115 7.57 -5.12 -3.96
C ARG A 115 8.66 -5.41 -4.99
N PHE A 116 8.89 -4.50 -5.93
CA PHE A 116 9.98 -4.65 -6.90
C PHE A 116 11.37 -4.56 -6.26
N LEU A 117 11.50 -3.97 -5.07
CA LEU A 117 12.74 -3.98 -4.27
C LEU A 117 12.90 -5.26 -3.45
N ILE A 118 11.86 -6.07 -3.32
CA ILE A 118 11.90 -7.33 -2.60
C ILE A 118 12.32 -8.42 -3.60
N PRO A 119 13.44 -9.14 -3.34
CA PRO A 119 13.87 -10.26 -4.17
C PRO A 119 12.74 -11.28 -4.37
N PRO A 120 12.61 -11.91 -5.56
CA PRO A 120 11.51 -12.84 -5.84
C PRO A 120 11.32 -13.95 -4.80
N HIS A 121 12.41 -14.48 -4.25
CA HIS A 121 12.42 -15.54 -3.24
C HIS A 121 11.93 -15.09 -1.84
N SER A 122 11.80 -13.78 -1.61
CA SER A 122 11.34 -13.19 -0.35
C SER A 122 9.90 -12.68 -0.43
N ARG A 123 9.17 -12.98 -1.52
CA ARG A 123 7.77 -12.59 -1.71
C ARG A 123 6.88 -13.72 -1.22
N ASP A 124 5.99 -13.42 -0.26
CA ASP A 124 5.04 -14.38 0.36
C ASP A 124 4.00 -14.95 -0.62
N ASP A 125 4.07 -14.54 -1.90
CA ASP A 125 3.17 -14.90 -2.99
C ASP A 125 3.57 -16.13 -3.79
N LEU A 126 4.78 -16.68 -3.56
CA LEU A 126 5.09 -17.95 -4.17
C LEU A 126 4.07 -18.93 -3.61
N PRO A 127 3.18 -19.49 -4.45
CA PRO A 127 2.23 -20.47 -3.97
C PRO A 127 3.06 -21.56 -3.28
N LEU A 128 2.62 -22.05 -2.11
CA LEU A 128 3.33 -23.08 -1.37
C LEU A 128 3.72 -24.29 -2.25
N SER A 129 3.01 -24.48 -3.36
CA SER A 129 3.33 -25.44 -4.41
C SER A 129 4.67 -25.21 -5.13
N GLN A 130 5.16 -23.96 -5.29
CA GLN A 130 6.48 -23.67 -5.88
C GLN A 130 7.63 -23.73 -4.85
N ILE A 131 7.31 -23.71 -3.55
CA ILE A 131 8.28 -24.02 -2.49
C ILE A 131 8.45 -25.55 -2.37
N GLY A 132 7.42 -26.31 -2.79
CA GLY A 132 7.41 -27.76 -2.97
C GLY A 132 8.60 -28.31 -3.76
N ASP A 133 8.90 -27.72 -4.91
CA ASP A 133 9.94 -28.24 -5.83
C ASP A 133 11.38 -28.10 -5.29
N THR A 134 11.57 -27.40 -4.17
CA THR A 134 12.89 -27.34 -3.50
C THR A 134 13.06 -28.45 -2.46
N TRP A 135 11.96 -29.10 -2.04
CA TRP A 135 11.97 -30.26 -1.14
C TRP A 135 12.36 -31.57 -1.85
N ASP A 136 12.32 -31.60 -3.19
CA ASP A 136 12.79 -32.73 -4.02
C ASP A 136 14.32 -32.98 -3.95
N ARG A 137 15.05 -32.20 -3.15
CA ARG A 137 16.45 -32.47 -2.80
C ARG A 137 16.62 -33.14 -1.44
N LEU A 138 15.54 -33.50 -0.74
CA LEU A 138 15.66 -34.34 0.44
C LEU A 138 16.06 -35.77 0.03
N PRO A 139 17.00 -36.40 0.76
CA PRO A 139 17.48 -37.73 0.46
C PRO A 139 16.34 -38.77 0.45
N PRO A 140 16.40 -39.80 -0.41
CA PRO A 140 15.32 -40.73 -0.73
C PRO A 140 14.87 -41.67 0.40
N GLU A 141 15.28 -41.46 1.64
CA GLU A 141 15.04 -42.40 2.75
C GLU A 141 13.69 -42.19 3.49
N LEU A 142 12.83 -41.30 3.00
CA LEU A 142 11.47 -41.10 3.55
C LEU A 142 10.39 -41.57 2.56
N GLU A 143 10.40 -42.87 2.23
CA GLU A 143 9.24 -43.52 1.62
C GLU A 143 8.08 -43.55 2.64
N VAL A 144 7.14 -42.63 2.47
CA VAL A 144 5.88 -42.62 3.20
C VAL A 144 5.01 -43.77 2.67
N HIS A 145 4.65 -44.66 3.58
CA HIS A 145 3.72 -45.77 3.40
C HIS A 145 2.37 -45.26 2.83
N PHE A 146 1.96 -45.76 1.67
CA PHE A 146 0.68 -45.40 1.05
C PHE A 146 -0.48 -46.05 1.80
N ASP A 147 -1.35 -45.22 2.39
CA ASP A 147 -2.66 -45.66 2.87
C ASP A 147 -3.60 -46.00 1.70
N PRO A 148 -4.53 -46.96 1.90
CA PRO A 148 -5.40 -47.48 0.84
C PRO A 148 -6.41 -46.45 0.31
N GLU A 149 -6.78 -46.70 -0.94
CA GLU A 149 -7.51 -45.88 -1.91
C GLU A 149 -8.73 -45.10 -1.36
N PRO A 150 -8.88 -43.80 -1.69
CA PRO A 150 -10.00 -42.98 -1.22
C PRO A 150 -11.34 -43.41 -1.86
N PRO A 151 -12.46 -43.32 -1.12
CA PRO A 151 -13.78 -43.72 -1.62
C PRO A 151 -14.24 -42.88 -2.81
N LEU A 152 -14.98 -43.54 -3.70
CA LEU A 152 -15.45 -43.03 -4.99
C LEU A 152 -16.15 -41.64 -4.90
N PRO A 153 -16.07 -40.82 -5.97
CA PRO A 153 -16.66 -39.49 -6.01
C PRO A 153 -18.18 -39.55 -5.81
N ARG A 154 -18.69 -38.81 -4.82
CA ARG A 154 -20.14 -38.63 -4.61
C ARG A 154 -20.74 -37.95 -5.85
N GLU A 155 -21.89 -38.45 -6.30
CA GLU A 155 -22.70 -37.84 -7.36
C GLU A 155 -22.84 -36.32 -7.15
N PRO A 156 -22.70 -35.50 -8.21
CA PRO A 156 -22.82 -34.06 -8.10
C PRO A 156 -24.22 -33.70 -7.60
N GLU A 157 -24.30 -33.04 -6.43
CA GLU A 157 -25.56 -32.51 -5.93
C GLU A 157 -26.25 -31.67 -7.03
N PRO A 158 -27.58 -31.78 -7.19
CA PRO A 158 -28.30 -30.97 -8.15
C PRO A 158 -28.00 -29.48 -7.92
N PRO A 159 -27.85 -28.68 -8.98
CA PRO A 159 -27.48 -27.28 -8.84
C PRO A 159 -28.49 -26.59 -7.95
N LYS A 160 -28.01 -26.07 -6.80
CA LYS A 160 -28.80 -25.21 -5.92
C LYS A 160 -29.19 -23.98 -6.73
N ILE A 161 -30.40 -24.02 -7.31
CA ILE A 161 -31.02 -22.86 -7.96
C ILE A 161 -31.25 -21.86 -6.83
N PHE A 162 -30.27 -20.98 -6.60
CA PHE A 162 -30.43 -19.81 -5.77
C PHE A 162 -31.52 -18.98 -6.43
N ARG A 163 -32.77 -19.11 -5.93
CA ARG A 163 -33.81 -18.10 -6.13
C ARG A 163 -33.13 -16.77 -5.83
N ARG A 164 -32.97 -15.92 -6.85
CA ARG A 164 -32.64 -14.51 -6.68
C ARG A 164 -33.77 -13.92 -5.83
N ARG A 165 -33.63 -13.99 -4.50
CA ARG A 165 -34.38 -13.10 -3.63
C ARG A 165 -33.95 -11.72 -4.07
N SER A 166 -34.89 -10.97 -4.61
CA SER A 166 -34.70 -9.64 -5.18
C SER A 166 -33.94 -8.76 -4.20
N ALA A 167 -32.63 -8.64 -4.41
CA ALA A 167 -31.73 -7.96 -3.51
C ALA A 167 -31.97 -6.44 -3.60
N ALA A 168 -31.90 -5.75 -2.47
CA ALA A 168 -31.74 -4.31 -2.47
C ALA A 168 -30.29 -3.97 -2.85
N THR A 169 -30.05 -2.73 -3.27
CA THR A 169 -28.73 -2.25 -3.67
C THR A 169 -28.35 -1.01 -2.89
N VAL A 170 -27.23 -1.09 -2.18
CA VAL A 170 -26.60 0.09 -1.56
C VAL A 170 -25.65 0.70 -2.57
N VAL A 171 -25.91 1.93 -2.97
CA VAL A 171 -25.02 2.71 -3.84
C VAL A 171 -24.22 3.66 -2.96
N LEU A 172 -22.90 3.53 -3.02
CA LEU A 172 -21.99 4.37 -2.25
C LEU A 172 -21.16 5.21 -3.21
N GLU A 173 -21.25 6.53 -3.07
CA GLU A 173 -20.41 7.50 -3.76
C GLU A 173 -19.35 8.05 -2.79
N ARG A 174 -18.09 8.14 -3.22
CA ARG A 174 -17.08 8.87 -2.48
C ARG A 174 -16.77 10.22 -3.12
N SER A 175 -16.91 11.28 -2.33
CA SER A 175 -16.61 12.65 -2.75
C SER A 175 -15.21 12.79 -3.35
N ARG A 176 -15.09 13.67 -4.34
CA ARG A 176 -13.81 14.12 -4.92
C ARG A 176 -13.15 15.22 -4.09
N SER A 177 -13.75 15.74 -3.03
CA SER A 177 -13.16 16.84 -2.24
C SER A 177 -12.05 16.38 -1.28
N GLY A 178 -11.20 17.33 -0.88
CA GLY A 178 -10.15 17.13 0.14
C GLY A 178 -8.83 16.58 -0.39
N TRP A 179 -7.72 17.11 0.13
CA TRP A 179 -6.36 16.67 -0.21
C TRP A 179 -5.80 15.59 0.73
N ARG A 180 -6.39 15.45 1.93
CA ARG A 180 -5.85 14.61 3.02
C ARG A 180 -5.92 13.10 2.75
N ASP A 181 -6.86 12.67 1.90
CA ASP A 181 -7.12 11.26 1.57
C ASP A 181 -7.08 10.97 0.07
N LEU A 182 -6.32 11.75 -0.71
CA LEU A 182 -6.22 11.63 -2.17
C LEU A 182 -5.94 10.21 -2.65
N VAL A 183 -5.07 9.49 -1.93
CA VAL A 183 -4.58 8.16 -2.31
C VAL A 183 -5.18 7.02 -1.48
N ARG A 184 -5.94 7.32 -0.43
CA ARG A 184 -6.48 6.29 0.47
C ARG A 184 -7.74 5.66 -0.12
N ALA A 185 -7.96 4.37 0.12
CA ALA A 185 -9.24 3.70 -0.13
C ALA A 185 -9.97 3.48 1.21
N TYR A 186 -11.30 3.53 1.19
CA TYR A 186 -12.13 3.22 2.35
C TYR A 186 -12.72 1.83 2.20
N ALA A 187 -12.57 0.99 3.22
CA ALA A 187 -13.32 -0.26 3.36
C ALA A 187 -14.79 0.07 3.60
N VAL A 188 -15.64 -0.63 2.87
CA VAL A 188 -17.09 -0.61 3.04
C VAL A 188 -17.47 -1.81 3.90
N GLU A 189 -17.93 -1.56 5.13
CA GLU A 189 -18.43 -2.58 6.04
C GLU A 189 -19.97 -2.48 6.09
N ILE A 190 -20.66 -3.58 5.81
CA ILE A 190 -22.12 -3.70 5.95
C ILE A 190 -22.38 -4.88 6.89
N ASP A 191 -23.10 -4.65 7.97
CA ASP A 191 -23.40 -5.60 9.05
C ASP A 191 -22.14 -6.19 9.70
N GLY A 192 -21.08 -5.38 9.77
CA GLY A 192 -19.78 -5.77 10.31
C GLY A 192 -18.90 -6.57 9.34
N GLU A 193 -19.39 -6.92 8.15
CA GLU A 193 -18.64 -7.62 7.12
C GLU A 193 -18.10 -6.65 6.06
N ARG A 194 -16.82 -6.76 5.71
CA ARG A 194 -16.22 -5.95 4.64
C ARG A 194 -16.72 -6.41 3.26
N ARG A 195 -17.55 -5.60 2.63
CA ARG A 195 -18.10 -5.85 1.28
C ARG A 195 -17.19 -5.37 0.14
N GLY A 196 -16.27 -4.45 0.42
CA GLY A 196 -15.32 -3.99 -0.59
C GLY A 196 -14.57 -2.72 -0.22
N TRP A 197 -14.05 -2.05 -1.24
CA TRP A 197 -13.26 -0.82 -1.11
C TRP A 197 -13.80 0.27 -2.02
N ILE A 198 -13.70 1.54 -1.63
CA ILE A 198 -14.09 2.68 -2.48
C ILE A 198 -13.01 3.76 -2.54
N ARG A 199 -12.67 4.19 -3.76
CA ARG A 199 -11.68 5.22 -4.05
C ARG A 199 -12.32 6.58 -4.26
N ARG A 200 -11.49 7.63 -4.24
CA ARG A 200 -11.94 9.02 -4.39
C ARG A 200 -12.65 9.20 -5.73
N GLY A 201 -13.85 9.75 -5.70
CA GLY A 201 -14.67 9.97 -6.90
C GLY A 201 -15.26 8.71 -7.53
N GLN A 202 -15.15 7.57 -6.85
CA GLN A 202 -15.74 6.31 -7.30
C GLN A 202 -17.17 6.19 -6.76
N THR A 203 -18.02 5.52 -7.52
CA THR A 203 -19.32 5.01 -7.08
C THR A 203 -19.30 3.49 -7.14
N ARG A 204 -19.80 2.82 -6.11
CA ARG A 204 -19.89 1.35 -6.05
C ARG A 204 -21.25 0.91 -5.56
N GLU A 205 -21.66 -0.25 -6.03
CA GLU A 205 -22.94 -0.87 -5.71
C GLU A 205 -22.70 -2.17 -4.93
N PHE A 206 -23.43 -2.34 -3.84
CA PHE A 206 -23.34 -3.50 -2.96
C PHE A 206 -24.73 -4.12 -2.81
N PRO A 207 -24.96 -5.35 -3.30
CA PRO A 207 -26.22 -6.02 -3.08
C PRO A 207 -26.37 -6.39 -1.61
N VAL A 208 -27.54 -6.10 -1.03
CA VAL A 208 -27.92 -6.45 0.33
C VAL A 208 -29.28 -7.13 0.33
N MET A 209 -29.52 -7.95 1.33
CA MET A 209 -30.84 -8.55 1.52
C MET A 209 -31.85 -7.47 1.91
N PRO A 210 -33.16 -7.68 1.70
CA PRO A 210 -34.16 -6.82 2.31
C PRO A 210 -34.13 -6.99 3.84
N GLY A 211 -34.17 -5.91 4.60
CA GLY A 211 -34.10 -5.92 6.06
C GLY A 211 -33.44 -4.68 6.66
N GLU A 212 -33.14 -4.75 7.96
CA GLU A 212 -32.36 -3.73 8.67
C GLU A 212 -30.86 -4.03 8.54
N HIS A 213 -30.09 -2.99 8.22
CA HIS A 213 -28.66 -3.08 7.98
C HIS A 213 -27.91 -1.94 8.64
N VAL A 214 -26.62 -2.15 8.86
CA VAL A 214 -25.71 -1.13 9.39
C VAL A 214 -24.52 -0.98 8.45
N ILE A 215 -24.31 0.24 7.93
CA ILE A 215 -23.14 0.57 7.11
C ILE A 215 -22.13 1.40 7.90
N ARG A 216 -20.83 1.10 7.71
CA ARG A 216 -19.71 1.83 8.28
C ARG A 216 -18.54 1.87 7.30
N MET A 217 -17.82 2.99 7.26
CA MET A 217 -16.58 3.12 6.50
C MET A 217 -15.36 3.00 7.42
N ARG A 218 -14.29 2.39 6.92
CA ARG A 218 -13.00 2.29 7.63
C ARG A 218 -11.82 2.56 6.70
N ILE A 219 -10.78 3.26 7.18
CA ILE A 219 -9.56 3.42 6.39
C ILE A 219 -8.77 2.11 6.42
N ARG A 220 -8.27 1.65 5.25
CA ARG A 220 -7.46 0.41 5.10
C ARG A 220 -6.34 0.31 6.14
N THR A 221 -5.72 1.44 6.42
CA THR A 221 -4.51 1.57 7.21
C THR A 221 -4.81 2.40 8.45
N GLY A 222 -5.45 1.81 9.45
CA GLY A 222 -5.61 2.43 10.77
C GLY A 222 -6.92 2.11 11.50
N SER A 223 -7.15 2.88 12.56
CA SER A 223 -8.33 2.81 13.43
C SER A 223 -9.39 3.86 13.11
N PHE A 224 -9.22 4.60 12.01
CA PHE A 224 -10.13 5.66 11.60
C PHE A 224 -11.37 5.10 10.91
N THR A 225 -12.55 5.44 11.41
CA THR A 225 -13.84 4.99 10.89
C THR A 225 -14.81 6.14 10.72
N SER A 226 -15.96 5.86 10.09
CA SER A 226 -17.16 6.68 10.19
C SER A 226 -18.01 6.23 11.39
N PRO A 227 -18.97 7.04 11.82
CA PRO A 227 -20.13 6.55 12.55
C PRO A 227 -20.81 5.41 11.79
N ALA A 228 -21.36 4.44 12.53
CA ALA A 228 -22.28 3.47 11.97
C ALA A 228 -23.61 4.16 11.62
N ARG A 229 -24.17 3.82 10.47
CA ARG A 229 -25.49 4.31 10.02
C ARG A 229 -26.40 3.12 9.77
N SER A 230 -27.50 3.08 10.51
CA SER A 230 -28.55 2.08 10.30
C SER A 230 -29.46 2.52 9.14
N PHE A 231 -29.92 1.57 8.34
CA PHE A 231 -30.91 1.80 7.30
C PHE A 231 -31.76 0.56 7.09
N THR A 232 -32.97 0.75 6.58
CA THR A 232 -33.88 -0.33 6.19
C THR A 232 -33.91 -0.41 4.67
N ALA A 233 -33.76 -1.61 4.13
CA ALA A 233 -33.80 -1.88 2.71
C ALA A 233 -35.00 -2.75 2.36
N GLY A 234 -35.90 -2.22 1.54
CA GLY A 234 -36.97 -2.96 0.89
C GLY A 234 -36.47 -3.78 -0.30
N THR A 235 -37.33 -4.67 -0.78
CA THR A 235 -37.01 -5.49 -1.95
C THR A 235 -36.87 -4.63 -3.21
N GLY A 236 -35.69 -4.66 -3.84
CA GLY A 236 -35.39 -3.86 -5.04
C GLY A 236 -35.04 -2.40 -4.77
N ASP A 237 -34.97 -1.99 -3.50
CA ASP A 237 -34.61 -0.62 -3.12
C ASP A 237 -33.19 -0.27 -3.58
N ARG A 238 -32.99 1.01 -3.91
CA ARG A 238 -31.67 1.56 -4.23
C ARG A 238 -31.37 2.70 -3.26
N ILE A 239 -30.53 2.42 -2.27
CA ILE A 239 -30.23 3.35 -1.17
C ILE A 239 -28.89 4.01 -1.43
N MET A 240 -28.87 5.34 -1.52
CA MET A 240 -27.67 6.11 -1.81
C MET A 240 -27.00 6.60 -0.53
N PHE A 241 -25.69 6.41 -0.44
CA PHE A 241 -24.84 7.01 0.57
C PHE A 241 -23.71 7.78 -0.08
N ARG A 242 -23.36 8.92 0.51
CA ARG A 242 -22.15 9.68 0.17
C ARG A 242 -21.16 9.61 1.32
N CYS A 243 -19.90 9.30 1.01
CA CYS A 243 -18.81 9.34 1.97
C CYS A 243 -17.73 10.37 1.59
N ALA A 244 -17.12 10.96 2.61
CA ALA A 244 -16.08 11.96 2.46
C ALA A 244 -15.14 11.97 3.68
N PRO A 245 -13.93 12.54 3.57
CA PRO A 245 -13.15 12.89 4.75
C PRO A 245 -13.95 13.83 5.66
N GLY A 246 -13.79 13.68 6.97
CA GLY A 246 -14.29 14.61 7.96
C GLY A 246 -13.68 16.01 7.77
N THR A 247 -14.46 17.04 8.08
CA THR A 247 -14.08 18.46 7.95
C THR A 247 -13.17 18.96 9.08
N GLY A 248 -12.88 18.13 10.09
CA GLY A 248 -12.15 18.55 11.28
C GLY A 248 -10.66 18.83 11.06
N ASP A 249 -10.11 19.66 11.95
CA ASP A 249 -8.68 19.77 12.25
C ASP A 249 -8.07 18.35 12.35
N PRO A 250 -6.90 18.08 11.73
CA PRO A 250 -6.18 16.83 11.92
C PRO A 250 -6.11 16.37 13.39
N GLN A 251 -5.97 17.29 14.35
CA GLN A 251 -5.94 16.95 15.77
C GLN A 251 -7.26 16.35 16.28
N HIS A 252 -8.40 16.86 15.82
CA HIS A 252 -9.72 16.32 16.18
C HIS A 252 -9.90 14.90 15.64
N ALA A 253 -9.35 14.63 14.46
CA ALA A 253 -9.34 13.31 13.85
C ALA A 253 -8.59 12.27 14.71
N PHE A 254 -7.47 12.64 15.33
CA PHE A 254 -6.73 11.75 16.22
C PHE A 254 -7.42 11.51 17.57
N ARG A 255 -8.12 12.52 18.12
CA ARG A 255 -8.85 12.38 19.40
C ARG A 255 -10.15 11.59 19.26
N ASN A 256 -10.77 11.61 18.08
CA ASN A 256 -12.03 10.92 17.80
C ASN A 256 -11.92 10.14 16.47
N PRO A 257 -11.17 9.03 16.44
CA PRO A 257 -10.92 8.28 15.21
C PRO A 257 -12.20 7.71 14.60
N GLY A 258 -13.26 7.52 15.42
CA GLY A 258 -14.58 7.06 14.97
C GLY A 258 -15.39 8.08 14.14
N ASN A 259 -14.98 9.34 14.13
CA ASN A 259 -15.63 10.44 13.39
C ASN A 259 -14.75 10.98 12.26
N TYR A 260 -13.70 10.24 11.89
CA TYR A 260 -12.76 10.68 10.87
C TYR A 260 -13.41 10.74 9.49
N LEU A 261 -14.28 9.78 9.18
CA LEU A 261 -15.00 9.70 7.91
C LEU A 261 -16.44 10.16 8.10
N ARG A 262 -16.94 10.96 7.16
CA ARG A 262 -18.37 11.27 7.06
C ARG A 262 -19.04 10.25 6.16
N LEU A 263 -20.20 9.79 6.60
CA LEU A 263 -21.09 8.91 5.88
C LEU A 263 -22.51 9.46 6.07
N GLU A 264 -23.08 9.95 4.98
CA GLU A 264 -24.37 10.61 4.92
C GLU A 264 -25.25 9.85 3.92
N ARG A 265 -26.53 9.71 4.25
CA ARG A 265 -27.54 9.16 3.33
C ARG A 265 -27.97 10.31 2.41
N ASP A 266 -28.01 10.05 1.10
CA ASP A 266 -28.57 10.99 0.12
C ASP A 266 -30.05 10.61 0.01
N ASP A 267 -30.91 11.37 0.68
CA ASP A 267 -32.37 11.15 0.70
C ASP A 267 -33.05 11.72 -0.56
#